data_AF-A0A2X3BCX1-F1
#
_entry.id   AF-A0A2X3BCX1-F1
#
_cell.length_a   1.000
_cell.length_b   1.000
_cell.length_c   1.000
_cell.angle_alpha   90.00
_cell.angle_beta   90.00
_cell.angle_gamma   90.00
#
_symmetry.space_group_name_H-M   'P 1'
#
loop_
_entity.id
_entity.type
_entity.pdbx_description
1 polymer ?
#
loop_
_entity_poly.entity_id
_entity_poly.type
_entity_poly.pdbx_seq_one_letter_code
_entity_poly.pdbx_strand_id
1 'polypeptide(L)' 'MVAISKFFTPTFESKDSLFDLYQGDCNDFLPRFKGQFDLLFADPPYFLSNDGLSIQSGKIVSVNKGE' A
#
# COMPACT_ATOMS: atom_id res chain seq x y z
N MET A 1 -14.07 3.73 -16.16
CA MET A 1 -14.02 4.63 -14.99
C MET A 1 -15.35 4.77 -14.22
N VAL A 2 -16.53 4.78 -14.85
CA VAL A 2 -17.82 5.11 -14.17
C VAL A 2 -18.29 4.11 -13.07
N ALA A 3 -17.79 2.87 -13.05
CA ALA A 3 -18.27 1.85 -12.08
C ALA A 3 -17.56 1.86 -10.71
N ILE A 4 -16.33 2.37 -10.62
CA ILE A 4 -15.50 2.28 -9.41
C ILE A 4 -15.83 3.40 -8.41
N SER A 5 -16.06 4.61 -8.92
CA SER A 5 -16.35 5.80 -8.10
C SER A 5 -17.63 5.70 -7.27
N LYS A 6 -18.50 4.72 -7.59
CA LYS A 6 -19.73 4.48 -6.83
C LYS A 6 -19.48 3.75 -5.50
N PHE A 7 -18.30 3.14 -5.31
CA PHE A 7 -17.98 2.36 -4.11
C PHE A 7 -16.75 2.86 -3.35
N PHE A 8 -15.86 3.60 -4.00
CA PHE A 8 -14.67 4.16 -3.34
C PHE A 8 -14.47 5.60 -3.77
N THR A 9 -14.38 6.48 -2.77
CA THR A 9 -13.97 7.86 -2.95
C THR A 9 -12.47 7.93 -2.70
N PRO A 10 -11.68 8.53 -3.61
CA PRO A 10 -10.27 8.76 -3.36
C PRO A 10 -10.10 9.66 -2.13
N THR A 11 -9.12 9.34 -1.31
CA THR A 11 -8.70 10.18 -0.18
C THR A 11 -7.98 11.44 -0.66
N PHE A 12 -7.33 11.35 -1.82
CA PHE A 12 -6.70 12.48 -2.48
C PHE A 12 -6.74 12.28 -4.00
N GLU A 13 -7.06 13.33 -4.73
CA GLU A 13 -6.96 13.39 -6.19
C GLU A 13 -5.88 14.42 -6.54
N SER A 14 -4.97 14.05 -7.44
CA SER A 14 -3.95 14.98 -7.90
C SER A 14 -4.58 16.11 -8.72
N LYS A 15 -4.04 17.34 -8.62
CA LYS A 15 -4.59 18.51 -9.32
C LYS A 15 -4.54 18.39 -10.84
N ASP A 16 -3.59 17.61 -11.35
CA ASP A 16 -3.41 17.30 -12.77
C ASP A 16 -4.15 16.03 -13.22
N SER A 17 -4.89 15.39 -12.31
CA SER A 17 -5.65 14.17 -12.54
C SER A 17 -4.81 12.99 -13.07
N LEU A 18 -3.50 12.99 -12.81
CA LEU A 18 -2.61 11.89 -13.17
C LEU A 18 -2.67 10.72 -12.20
N PHE A 19 -3.05 10.95 -10.94
CA PHE A 19 -3.20 9.88 -9.96
C PHE A 19 -4.24 10.19 -8.86
N ASP A 20 -4.77 9.11 -8.31
CA ASP A 20 -5.65 9.11 -7.16
C ASP A 20 -5.01 8.27 -6.04
N LEU A 21 -5.18 8.69 -4.80
CA LEU A 21 -4.82 7.90 -3.62
C LEU A 21 -6.08 7.42 -2.92
N TYR A 22 -6.13 6.12 -2.65
CA TYR A 22 -7.21 5.48 -1.91
C TYR A 22 -6.67 4.90 -0.61
N GLN A 23 -7.34 5.19 0.50
CA GLN A 23 -7.03 4.57 1.80
C GLN A 23 -7.96 3.39 2.06
N GLY A 24 -7.39 2.20 2.27
CA GLY A 24 -8.14 0.98 2.60
C GLY A 24 -7.33 -0.30 2.39
N ASP A 25 -7.94 -1.45 2.68
CA ASP A 25 -7.31 -2.77 2.47
C ASP A 25 -7.23 -3.08 0.97
N CYS A 26 -6.01 -3.22 0.44
CA CYS A 26 -5.82 -3.51 -0.98
C CYS A 26 -6.42 -4.86 -1.41
N ASN A 27 -6.57 -5.83 -0.50
CA ASN A 27 -7.21 -7.12 -0.78
C ASN A 27 -8.71 -6.97 -1.06
N ASP A 28 -9.35 -5.97 -0.46
CA ASP A 28 -10.72 -5.62 -0.80
C ASP A 28 -10.76 -4.87 -2.14
N PHE A 29 -9.91 -3.87 -2.34
CA PHE A 29 -9.99 -2.98 -3.50
C PHE A 29 -9.65 -3.70 -4.81
N LEU A 30 -8.47 -4.33 -4.89
CA LEU A 30 -7.90 -4.83 -6.15
C LEU A 30 -8.81 -5.78 -6.93
N PRO A 31 -9.54 -6.74 -6.30
CA PRO A 31 -10.48 -7.62 -7.01
C PRO A 31 -11.58 -6.91 -7.81
N ARG A 32 -11.86 -5.63 -7.50
CA ARG A 32 -12.90 -4.82 -8.16
C ARG A 32 -12.38 -4.10 -9.42
N PHE A 33 -11.07 -4.08 -9.66
CA PHE A 33 -10.42 -3.43 -10.80
C PHE A 33 -9.96 -4.42 -11.88
N LYS A 34 -10.79 -5.41 -12.20
CA LYS A 34 -10.43 -6.46 -13.18
C LYS A 34 -10.11 -5.88 -14.55
N GLY A 35 -8.92 -6.20 -15.07
CA GLY A 35 -8.48 -5.85 -16.42
C GLY A 35 -8.24 -4.35 -16.65
N GLN A 36 -8.04 -3.57 -15.58
CA GLN A 36 -7.88 -2.12 -15.67
C GLN A 36 -6.43 -1.64 -15.54
N PHE A 37 -5.49 -2.55 -15.23
CA PHE A 37 -4.09 -2.23 -15.00
C PHE A 37 -3.19 -3.14 -15.82
N ASP A 38 -2.24 -2.56 -16.53
CA ASP A 38 -1.21 -3.28 -17.29
C ASP A 38 -0.02 -3.68 -16.39
N LEU A 39 0.19 -2.94 -15.30
CA LEU A 39 1.27 -3.16 -14.35
C LEU A 39 0.76 -2.94 -12.92
N LEU A 40 1.13 -3.87 -12.03
CA LEU A 40 0.99 -3.68 -10.59
C LEU A 40 2.39 -3.62 -9.97
N PHE A 41 2.66 -2.56 -9.22
CA PHE A 41 3.89 -2.40 -8.45
C PHE A 41 3.56 -2.38 -6.97
N ALA A 42 4.26 -3.18 -6.18
CA ALA A 42 4.13 -3.22 -4.73
C ALA A 42 5.46 -3.64 -4.10
N ASP A 43 5.79 -3.03 -2.97
CA ASP A 43 6.84 -3.45 -2.07
C ASP A 43 6.17 -3.82 -0.73
N PRO A 44 5.63 -5.05 -0.61
CA PRO A 44 4.81 -5.42 0.54
C PRO A 44 5.65 -5.52 1.83
N PRO A 45 5.03 -5.42 3.02
CA PRO A 45 5.73 -5.70 4.27
C PRO A 45 6.24 -7.15 4.27
N TYR A 46 7.56 -7.31 4.34
CA TYR A 46 8.18 -8.63 4.27
C TYR A 46 8.21 -9.39 5.61
N PHE A 47 7.78 -8.77 6.71
CA PHE A 47 7.76 -9.34 8.07
C PHE A 47 9.07 -10.09 8.43
N LEU A 48 10.22 -9.55 8.01
CA LEU A 48 11.53 -10.15 8.22
C LEU A 48 12.05 -9.83 9.63
N SER A 49 11.35 -10.32 10.64
CA SER A 49 11.76 -10.25 12.03
C SER A 49 11.56 -11.61 12.70
N ASN A 50 12.61 -12.42 12.70
CA ASN A 50 12.72 -13.56 13.62
C ASN A 50 13.08 -13.04 15.03
N ASP A 51 12.29 -12.11 15.60
CA ASP A 51 12.60 -11.42 16.87
C ASP A 51 14.03 -10.82 16.93
N GLY A 52 14.58 -10.48 15.75
CA GLY A 52 15.96 -10.07 15.61
C GLY A 52 16.20 -8.70 16.24
N LEU A 53 17.28 -8.58 17.00
CA LEU A 53 17.79 -7.30 17.46
C LEU A 53 18.79 -6.77 16.41
N SER A 54 18.60 -5.53 15.95
CA SER A 54 19.61 -4.84 15.13
C SER A 54 20.25 -3.73 15.95
N ILE A 55 21.51 -3.40 15.64
CA ILE A 55 22.17 -2.23 16.23
C ILE A 55 22.07 -1.07 15.24
N GLN A 56 21.35 -0.02 15.61
CA GLN A 56 21.35 1.26 14.90
C GLN A 56 21.97 2.33 15.79
N SER A 57 23.02 2.99 15.31
CA SER A 57 23.71 4.07 16.04
C SER A 57 24.16 3.68 17.46
N GLY A 58 24.61 2.43 17.63
CA GLY A 58 25.06 1.90 18.93
C GLY A 58 23.94 1.55 19.91
N LYS A 59 22.67 1.61 19.49
CA LYS A 59 21.51 1.19 20.30
C LYS A 59 20.87 -0.07 19.72
N ILE A 60 20.46 -0.97 20.60
CA ILE A 60 19.66 -2.14 20.25
C ILE A 60 18.25 -1.65 19.88
N VAL A 61 17.82 -1.97 18.66
CA VAL A 61 16.48 -1.64 18.13
C VAL A 61 15.82 -2.91 17.60
N SER A 62 14.51 -3.03 17.81
CA SER A 62 13.72 -4.10 17.20
C SER A 62 13.73 -3.95 15.69
N VAL A 63 13.89 -5.07 14.98
CA VAL A 63 13.81 -5.12 13.51
C VAL A 63 12.40 -5.36 12.99
N ASN A 64 11.37 -5.21 13.82
CA ASN A 64 9.97 -5.32 13.39
C ASN A 64 9.66 -4.27 12.31
N LYS A 65 9.86 -4.66 11.06
CA LYS A 65 9.49 -3.90 9.87
C LYS A 65 8.12 -4.39 9.43
N GLY A 66 7.15 -3.49 9.34
CA GLY A 66 5.81 -3.79 8.84
C GLY A 66 4.72 -3.99 9.90
N GLU A 67 4.87 -3.41 11.11
CA GLU A 67 3.70 -3.08 11.95
C GLU A 67 2.90 -1.90 11.34
#